data_AF-A0A6C0KCG9-F1
#
_entry.id   AF-A0A6C0KCG9-F1
#
_cell.length_a   1.000
_cell.length_b   1.000
_cell.length_c   1.000
_cell.angle_alpha   90.00
_cell.angle_beta   90.00
_cell.angle_gamma   90.00
#
_symmetry.space_group_name_H-M   'P 1'
#
loop_
_entity.id
_entity.type
_entity.pdbx_description
1 polymer ?
#
loop_
_entity_poly.entity_id
_entity_poly.type
_entity_poly.pdbx_seq_one_letter_code
_entity_poly.pdbx_strand_id
1 'polypeptide(L)'
;MTKEWVAAFDPGKVNFAFIVEEIDTDVIKSLVCPPKNQRFVNEKKEKRLNRNDAEPSDSYIKFLENFYHSGHTILCVNSDITRDNVNEDDKLKVKKPRKTKAEKEAEVESKNDEPKKKRGSKALDANVFLRLTALLDRYKEQFDKCTTIIIEQQMSFGSKINTMAIKIAQHTYSYFLFRYGNTKKIVEFPSYNKTQIMGAPGGLDKPLRKKWAVVKADEIWTLRGDMETSTFVQSNKKKDDLSDCLLHVLSYIIMTYY
;
A
#
# COMPACT_ATOMS: atom_id res chain seq x y z
N MET A 1 7.73 -19.26 -17.98
CA MET A 1 7.05 -18.17 -17.27
C MET A 1 8.10 -17.35 -16.55
N THR A 2 8.42 -16.17 -17.09
CA THR A 2 9.39 -15.26 -16.48
C THR A 2 8.70 -14.37 -15.45
N LYS A 3 9.02 -14.61 -14.17
CA LYS A 3 8.41 -13.92 -13.03
C LYS A 3 9.31 -12.83 -12.47
N GLU A 4 8.73 -11.69 -12.12
CA GLU A 4 9.40 -10.58 -11.44
C GLU A 4 8.76 -10.37 -10.06
N TRP A 5 9.54 -10.05 -9.03
CA TRP A 5 9.02 -9.82 -7.68
C TRP A 5 9.25 -8.36 -7.28
N VAL A 6 8.20 -7.66 -6.87
CA VAL A 6 8.26 -6.23 -6.54
C VAL A 6 7.69 -6.01 -5.15
N ALA A 7 8.44 -5.33 -4.30
CA ALA A 7 7.95 -4.86 -3.01
C ALA A 7 7.60 -3.37 -3.09
N ALA A 8 6.47 -2.96 -2.51
CA ALA A 8 6.10 -1.55 -2.37
C ALA A 8 5.82 -1.19 -0.92
N PHE A 9 6.35 -0.06 -0.46
CA PHE A 9 6.26 0.43 0.90
C PHE A 9 5.55 1.79 0.94
N ASP A 10 4.59 1.93 1.87
CA ASP A 10 4.01 3.21 2.31
C ASP A 10 4.49 3.50 3.75
N PRO A 11 5.59 4.27 3.92
CA PRO A 11 6.23 4.46 5.20
C PRO A 11 5.45 5.43 6.12
N GLY A 12 4.58 4.88 6.96
CA GLY A 12 3.92 5.61 8.04
C GLY A 12 4.50 5.31 9.43
N LYS A 13 4.46 6.30 10.33
CA LYS A 13 4.91 6.12 11.72
C LYS A 13 4.11 5.08 12.49
N VAL A 14 2.78 5.15 12.39
CA VAL A 14 1.86 4.27 13.13
C VAL A 14 1.41 3.09 12.28
N ASN A 15 1.44 3.24 10.95
CA ASN A 15 1.12 2.17 10.01
C ASN A 15 2.29 2.11 9.02
N PHE A 16 3.22 1.21 9.27
CA PHE A 16 4.24 0.87 8.29
C PHE A 16 3.64 -0.24 7.41
N ALA A 17 3.21 0.14 6.21
CA ALA A 17 2.55 -0.76 5.28
C ALA A 17 3.49 -1.15 4.15
N PHE A 18 3.43 -2.41 3.74
CA PHE A 18 4.07 -2.85 2.50
C PHE A 18 3.42 -4.11 1.95
N ILE A 19 3.62 -4.32 0.65
CA ILE A 19 3.26 -5.56 -0.02
C ILE A 19 4.43 -6.12 -0.82
N VAL A 20 4.37 -7.41 -1.13
CA VAL A 20 5.21 -8.07 -2.14
C VAL A 20 4.29 -8.69 -3.18
N GLU A 21 4.49 -8.31 -4.44
CA GLU A 21 3.78 -8.85 -5.61
C GLU A 21 4.73 -9.69 -6.45
N GLU A 22 4.25 -10.85 -6.88
CA GLU A 22 4.83 -11.62 -7.98
C GLU A 22 4.11 -11.23 -9.28
N ILE A 23 4.87 -10.88 -10.30
CA ILE A 23 4.39 -10.36 -11.59
C ILE A 23 4.81 -11.31 -12.71
N ASP A 24 3.86 -11.74 -13.53
CA ASP A 24 4.08 -12.50 -14.75
C ASP A 24 4.43 -11.55 -15.91
N THR A 25 5.71 -11.50 -16.26
CA THR A 25 6.17 -10.60 -17.31
C THR A 25 5.86 -11.11 -18.72
N ASP A 26 5.54 -12.40 -18.88
CA ASP A 26 5.11 -12.94 -20.18
C ASP A 26 3.70 -12.44 -20.49
N VAL A 27 2.81 -12.41 -19.48
CA VAL A 27 1.48 -11.78 -19.61
C VAL A 27 1.63 -10.30 -19.97
N ILE A 28 2.45 -9.54 -19.25
CA ILE A 28 2.69 -8.11 -19.55
C ILE A 28 3.14 -7.92 -21.01
N LYS A 29 4.16 -8.64 -21.46
CA LYS A 29 4.67 -8.50 -22.84
C LYS A 29 3.62 -8.82 -23.91
N SER A 30 2.59 -9.61 -23.58
CA SER A 30 1.50 -9.95 -24.51
C SER A 30 0.40 -8.89 -24.61
N LEU A 31 0.30 -7.97 -23.65
CA LEU A 31 -0.77 -6.97 -23.63
C LEU A 31 -0.46 -5.76 -24.52
N VAL A 32 -1.51 -5.16 -25.07
CA VAL A 32 -1.44 -3.95 -25.88
C VAL A 32 -1.99 -2.77 -25.08
N CYS A 33 -1.11 -1.89 -24.62
CA CYS A 33 -1.51 -0.67 -23.92
C CYS A 33 -1.80 0.47 -24.92
N PRO A 34 -2.95 1.17 -24.82
CA PRO A 34 -3.19 2.35 -25.62
C PRO A 34 -2.09 3.42 -25.46
N PRO A 35 -1.75 4.17 -26.53
CA PRO A 35 -0.86 5.33 -26.46
C PRO A 35 -1.28 6.32 -25.37
N LYS A 36 -0.31 6.99 -24.73
CA LYS A 36 -0.56 7.87 -23.57
C LYS A 36 -1.66 8.94 -23.81
N ASN A 37 -1.75 9.49 -25.02
CA ASN A 37 -2.76 10.48 -25.40
C ASN A 37 -4.17 9.90 -25.68
N GLN A 38 -4.32 8.58 -25.69
CA GLN A 38 -5.59 7.86 -25.87
C GLN A 38 -6.06 7.16 -24.59
N ARG A 39 -5.24 7.15 -23.52
CA ARG A 39 -5.60 6.51 -22.25
C ARG A 39 -6.73 7.21 -21.52
N PHE A 40 -6.93 8.51 -21.76
CA PHE A 40 -7.93 9.33 -21.11
C PHE A 40 -8.72 10.15 -22.14
N VAL A 41 -10.01 10.32 -21.91
CA VAL A 41 -10.92 11.12 -22.74
C VAL A 41 -11.38 12.36 -21.98
N ASN A 42 -11.38 13.50 -22.67
CA ASN A 42 -12.03 14.72 -22.21
C ASN A 42 -13.38 14.82 -22.92
N GLU A 43 -14.45 14.31 -22.29
CA GLU A 43 -15.79 14.35 -22.88
C GLU A 43 -16.29 15.78 -23.11
N LYS A 44 -15.78 16.75 -22.34
CA LYS A 44 -16.21 18.15 -22.39
C LYS A 44 -15.20 19.00 -23.15
N LYS A 45 -15.17 18.88 -24.47
CA LYS A 45 -14.36 19.74 -25.36
C LYS A 45 -14.78 21.23 -25.34
N GLU A 46 -15.95 21.57 -24.81
CA GLU A 46 -16.55 22.90 -24.99
C GLU A 46 -16.19 23.95 -23.93
N LYS A 47 -15.54 23.58 -22.82
CA LYS A 47 -15.05 24.56 -21.84
C LYS A 47 -13.66 24.14 -21.39
N ARG A 48 -12.78 25.10 -21.14
CA ARG A 48 -11.40 24.93 -20.63
C ARG A 48 -11.39 24.22 -19.28
N LEU A 49 -11.75 22.93 -19.26
CA LEU A 49 -11.65 22.09 -18.08
C LEU A 49 -10.17 21.83 -17.81
N ASN A 50 -9.84 21.79 -16.53
CA ASN A 50 -8.49 21.47 -16.10
C ASN A 50 -8.15 20.07 -16.61
N ARG A 51 -6.91 19.85 -17.06
CA ARG A 51 -6.39 18.52 -17.46
C ARG A 51 -6.60 17.42 -16.39
N ASN A 52 -6.95 17.81 -15.16
CA ASN A 52 -7.16 16.95 -14.02
C ASN A 52 -8.55 16.28 -13.98
N ASP A 53 -9.45 16.55 -14.93
CA ASP A 53 -10.83 16.04 -14.94
C ASP A 53 -11.08 14.95 -16.01
N ALA A 54 -10.01 14.33 -16.53
CA ALA A 54 -10.12 13.33 -17.60
C ALA A 54 -10.53 11.96 -17.05
N GLU A 55 -11.44 11.27 -17.74
CA GLU A 55 -11.85 9.90 -17.44
C GLU A 55 -11.02 8.90 -18.26
N PRO A 56 -10.73 7.70 -17.76
CA PRO A 56 -10.04 6.67 -18.54
C PRO A 56 -10.92 6.26 -19.75
N SER A 57 -10.29 6.04 -20.90
CA SER A 57 -11.00 5.55 -22.10
C SER A 57 -11.37 4.07 -21.95
N ASP A 58 -12.41 3.62 -22.65
CA ASP A 58 -12.82 2.20 -22.65
C ASP A 58 -11.67 1.26 -23.05
N SER A 59 -10.87 1.67 -24.02
CA SER A 59 -9.70 0.90 -24.45
C SER A 59 -8.66 0.75 -23.33
N TYR A 60 -8.50 1.77 -22.48
CA TYR A 60 -7.58 1.73 -21.36
C TYR A 60 -8.15 0.96 -20.17
N ILE A 61 -9.46 1.06 -19.91
CA ILE A 61 -10.15 0.24 -18.91
C ILE A 61 -9.98 -1.25 -19.27
N LYS A 62 -10.26 -1.62 -20.52
CA LYS A 62 -10.07 -3.00 -21.01
C LYS A 62 -8.62 -3.46 -20.88
N PHE A 63 -7.65 -2.58 -21.16
CA PHE A 63 -6.25 -2.89 -20.92
C PHE A 63 -5.98 -3.16 -19.44
N LEU A 64 -6.46 -2.29 -18.54
CA LEU A 64 -6.25 -2.42 -17.09
C LEU A 64 -6.85 -3.71 -16.53
N GLU A 65 -8.06 -4.08 -16.95
CA GLU A 65 -8.70 -5.35 -16.52
C GLU A 65 -7.83 -6.56 -16.88
N ASN A 66 -7.32 -6.62 -18.12
CA ASN A 66 -6.41 -7.70 -18.52
C ASN A 66 -5.07 -7.62 -17.80
N PHE A 67 -4.55 -6.40 -17.59
CA PHE A 67 -3.29 -6.16 -16.89
C PHE A 67 -3.33 -6.63 -15.44
N TYR A 68 -4.46 -6.50 -14.75
CA TYR A 68 -4.58 -6.92 -13.35
C TYR A 68 -4.33 -8.42 -13.15
N HIS A 69 -4.61 -9.26 -14.15
CA HIS A 69 -4.30 -10.69 -14.07
C HIS A 69 -2.81 -11.02 -14.14
N SER A 70 -1.94 -10.04 -14.42
CA SER A 70 -0.49 -10.26 -14.46
C SER A 70 0.18 -10.35 -13.09
N GLY A 71 -0.53 -10.11 -11.98
CA GLY A 71 0.07 -10.05 -10.64
C GLY A 71 -0.62 -10.93 -9.61
N HIS A 72 0.14 -11.33 -8.60
CA HIS A 72 -0.33 -12.10 -7.45
C HIS A 72 0.31 -11.56 -6.16
N THR A 73 -0.51 -11.24 -5.16
CA THR A 73 0.00 -10.75 -3.86
C THR A 73 0.56 -11.91 -3.06
N ILE A 74 1.86 -11.84 -2.76
CA ILE A 74 2.56 -12.84 -1.95
C ILE A 74 2.52 -12.49 -0.47
N LEU A 75 2.62 -11.19 -0.16
CA LEU A 75 2.70 -10.70 1.20
C LEU A 75 2.01 -9.35 1.30
N CYS A 76 1.23 -9.15 2.36
CA CYS A 76 0.58 -7.88 2.68
C CYS A 76 0.70 -7.63 4.19
N VAL A 77 1.40 -6.56 4.58
CA VAL A 77 1.74 -6.29 5.98
C VAL A 77 1.40 -4.85 6.34
N ASN A 78 0.79 -4.68 7.51
CA ASN A 78 0.59 -3.38 8.15
C ASN A 78 0.98 -3.48 9.62
N SER A 79 2.02 -2.75 10.03
CA SER A 79 2.57 -2.84 11.38
C SER A 79 2.67 -1.49 12.07
N ASP A 80 2.32 -1.46 13.36
CA ASP A 80 2.59 -0.30 14.23
C ASP A 80 3.99 -0.40 14.82
N ILE A 81 4.95 0.25 14.15
CA ILE A 81 6.37 0.31 14.57
C ILE A 81 6.61 1.20 15.80
N THR A 82 5.56 1.81 16.37
CA THR A 82 5.67 2.58 17.63
C THR A 82 5.41 1.72 18.87
N ARG A 83 4.92 0.49 18.70
CA ARG A 83 4.59 -0.42 19.79
C ARG A 83 5.52 -1.62 19.82
N ASP A 84 5.71 -2.16 21.02
CA ASP A 84 6.50 -3.36 21.22
C ASP A 84 5.68 -4.56 20.77
N ASN A 85 5.95 -5.03 19.56
CA ASN A 85 5.28 -6.18 18.94
C ASN A 85 5.91 -7.51 19.41
N VAL A 86 6.16 -7.64 20.72
CA VAL A 86 6.78 -8.85 21.30
C VAL A 86 5.84 -10.06 21.19
N ASN A 87 4.53 -9.88 20.96
CA ASN A 87 3.53 -10.96 20.98
C ASN A 87 2.58 -10.95 19.76
N GLU A 88 3.10 -10.97 18.53
CA GLU A 88 2.25 -11.14 17.34
C GLU A 88 2.08 -12.59 16.88
N ASP A 89 3.01 -13.49 17.22
CA ASP A 89 2.82 -14.95 17.05
C ASP A 89 1.67 -15.50 17.94
N ASP A 90 1.18 -14.69 18.88
CA ASP A 90 0.18 -15.04 19.89
C ASP A 90 -1.25 -14.56 19.52
N LYS A 91 -1.48 -14.15 18.26
CA LYS A 91 -2.76 -13.58 17.79
C LYS A 91 -3.51 -14.38 16.72
N LEU A 92 -3.32 -15.70 16.65
CA LEU A 92 -4.41 -16.60 16.25
C LEU A 92 -5.43 -16.76 17.39
N LYS A 93 -5.93 -15.64 17.92
CA LYS A 93 -7.01 -15.67 18.92
C LYS A 93 -8.33 -15.76 18.18
N VAL A 94 -8.87 -16.97 18.15
CA VAL A 94 -10.26 -17.31 17.83
C VAL A 94 -11.17 -16.17 18.30
N LYS A 95 -11.95 -15.59 17.38
CA LYS A 95 -12.96 -14.58 17.71
C LYS A 95 -13.84 -15.14 18.83
N LYS A 96 -13.68 -14.64 20.06
CA LYS A 96 -14.60 -14.99 21.16
C LYS A 96 -16.03 -14.57 20.73
N PRO A 97 -17.04 -15.40 21.01
CA PRO A 97 -18.42 -15.09 20.69
C PRO A 97 -18.84 -13.73 21.27
N ARG A 98 -19.75 -13.07 20.56
CA ARG A 98 -20.22 -11.72 20.86
C ARG A 98 -20.89 -11.73 22.25
N LYS A 99 -20.24 -11.09 23.23
CA LYS A 99 -20.75 -10.98 24.60
C LYS A 99 -22.18 -10.42 24.61
N THR A 100 -23.03 -11.04 25.41
CA THR A 100 -24.41 -10.62 25.69
C THR A 100 -24.44 -9.28 26.42
N LYS A 101 -25.59 -8.61 26.44
CA LYS A 101 -25.76 -7.31 27.11
C LYS A 101 -25.46 -7.39 28.62
N ALA A 102 -25.84 -8.50 29.26
CA ALA A 102 -25.56 -8.75 30.68
C ALA A 102 -24.05 -8.91 30.96
N GLU A 103 -23.31 -9.59 30.09
CA GLU A 103 -21.85 -9.74 30.22
C GLU A 103 -21.09 -8.42 30.00
N LYS A 104 -21.66 -7.48 29.23
CA LYS A 104 -21.09 -6.14 29.07
C LYS A 104 -21.32 -5.27 30.30
N GLU A 105 -22.46 -5.42 30.97
CA GLU A 105 -22.79 -4.65 32.17
C GLU A 105 -21.95 -5.10 33.38
N ALA A 106 -21.67 -6.40 33.53
CA ALA A 106 -20.74 -6.93 34.54
C ALA A 106 -19.26 -6.57 34.30
N GLU A 107 -18.87 -6.26 33.06
CA GLU A 107 -17.48 -5.87 32.71
C GLU A 107 -17.23 -4.37 32.92
N VAL A 108 -18.28 -3.56 33.11
CA VAL A 108 -18.16 -2.12 33.40
C VAL A 108 -17.77 -1.89 34.86
N GLU A 109 -18.15 -2.77 35.79
CA GLU A 109 -17.79 -2.64 37.21
C GLU A 109 -16.37 -3.13 37.54
N SER A 110 -15.72 -3.95 36.70
CA SER A 110 -14.38 -4.50 36.97
C SER A 110 -13.20 -3.76 36.32
N LYS A 111 -13.44 -2.67 35.57
CA LYS A 111 -12.41 -1.98 34.76
C LYS A 111 -11.82 -0.72 35.37
N ASN A 112 -12.13 -0.39 36.63
CA ASN A 112 -11.61 0.84 37.24
C ASN A 112 -10.11 0.80 37.62
N ASP A 113 -9.44 -0.36 37.51
CA ASP A 113 -8.00 -0.50 37.82
C ASP A 113 -7.12 -0.89 36.61
N GLU A 114 -7.65 -0.92 35.38
CA GLU A 114 -6.79 -1.20 34.21
C GLU A 114 -5.86 -0.01 33.91
N PRO A 115 -4.52 -0.23 33.85
CA PRO A 115 -3.58 0.84 33.55
C PRO A 115 -3.88 1.43 32.17
N LYS A 116 -4.21 2.73 32.13
CA LYS A 116 -4.44 3.49 30.89
C LYS A 116 -3.33 3.18 29.89
N LYS A 117 -3.68 2.59 28.75
CA LYS A 117 -2.78 2.33 27.62
C LYS A 117 -1.95 3.59 27.34
N LYS A 118 -0.65 3.54 27.64
CA LYS A 118 0.29 4.64 27.33
C LYS A 118 0.18 4.94 25.83
N ARG A 119 -0.26 6.16 25.50
CA ARG A 119 -0.23 6.65 24.12
C ARG A 119 1.24 6.64 23.67
N GLY A 120 1.54 6.00 22.53
CA GLY A 120 2.89 5.91 22.00
C GLY A 120 3.57 7.28 21.92
N SER A 121 4.90 7.31 22.13
CA SER A 121 5.71 8.51 22.07
C SER A 121 5.42 9.31 20.80
N LYS A 122 5.24 10.64 20.92
CA LYS A 122 5.04 11.53 19.77
C LYS A 122 6.31 11.69 18.93
N ALA A 123 7.50 11.46 19.50
CA ALA A 123 8.77 11.58 18.80
C ALA A 123 9.15 10.28 18.05
N LEU A 124 10.11 10.39 17.12
CA LEU A 124 10.86 9.22 16.63
C LEU A 124 12.12 9.11 17.48
N ASP A 125 12.30 7.97 18.13
CA ASP A 125 13.50 7.63 18.89
C ASP A 125 14.25 6.46 18.23
N ALA A 126 15.43 6.13 18.76
CA ALA A 126 16.23 5.02 18.26
C ALA A 126 15.46 3.68 18.28
N ASN A 127 14.59 3.47 19.27
CA ASN A 127 13.81 2.24 19.40
C ASN A 127 12.79 2.06 18.27
N VAL A 128 12.20 3.14 17.75
CA VAL A 128 11.36 3.06 16.53
C VAL A 128 12.17 2.54 15.35
N PHE A 129 13.40 3.02 15.15
CA PHE A 129 14.24 2.56 14.04
C PHE A 129 14.76 1.14 14.22
N LEU A 130 15.13 0.74 15.44
CA LEU A 130 15.48 -0.66 15.74
C LEU A 130 14.31 -1.61 15.46
N ARG A 131 13.08 -1.22 15.84
CA ARG A 131 11.86 -2.01 15.54
C ARG A 131 11.57 -2.07 14.05
N LEU A 132 11.76 -0.96 13.33
CA LEU A 132 11.62 -0.95 11.87
C LEU A 132 12.64 -1.90 11.21
N THR A 133 13.91 -1.85 11.62
CA THR A 133 14.93 -2.80 11.12
C THR A 133 14.53 -4.25 11.41
N ALA A 134 14.13 -4.55 12.65
CA ALA A 134 13.70 -5.91 13.03
C ALA A 134 12.46 -6.38 12.23
N LEU A 135 11.52 -5.48 11.93
CA LEU A 135 10.38 -5.76 11.06
C LEU A 135 10.84 -6.09 9.65
N LEU A 136 11.78 -5.33 9.08
CA LEU A 136 12.30 -5.58 7.74
C LEU A 136 13.12 -6.88 7.67
N ASP A 137 13.90 -7.20 8.71
CA ASP A 137 14.66 -8.45 8.81
C ASP A 137 13.76 -9.68 8.91
N ARG A 138 12.58 -9.55 9.53
CA ARG A 138 11.57 -10.62 9.62
C ARG A 138 11.13 -11.12 8.24
N TYR A 139 11.03 -10.21 7.26
CA TYR A 139 10.57 -10.52 5.91
C TYR A 139 11.69 -10.48 4.87
N LYS A 140 12.95 -10.58 5.31
CA LYS A 140 14.12 -10.48 4.42
C LYS A 140 14.08 -11.53 3.30
N GLU A 141 13.57 -12.73 3.54
CA GLU A 141 13.53 -13.81 2.55
C GLU A 141 12.61 -13.48 1.37
N GLN A 142 11.50 -12.79 1.63
CA GLN A 142 10.60 -12.29 0.58
C GLN A 142 11.28 -11.14 -0.19
N PHE A 143 11.99 -10.26 0.51
CA PHE A 143 12.73 -9.16 -0.11
C PHE A 143 13.95 -9.64 -0.91
N ASP A 144 14.60 -10.73 -0.51
CA ASP A 144 15.73 -11.34 -1.21
C ASP A 144 15.30 -11.82 -2.61
N LYS A 145 14.02 -12.19 -2.80
CA LYS A 145 13.43 -12.55 -4.10
C LYS A 145 13.09 -11.35 -4.99
N CYS A 146 12.86 -10.18 -4.38
CA CYS A 146 12.43 -8.98 -5.13
C CYS A 146 13.55 -8.47 -6.05
N THR A 147 13.21 -8.09 -7.28
CA THR A 147 14.11 -7.36 -8.19
C THR A 147 14.05 -5.86 -7.94
N THR A 148 12.86 -5.38 -7.56
CA THR A 148 12.57 -3.97 -7.36
C THR A 148 11.94 -3.71 -5.98
N ILE A 149 12.43 -2.66 -5.33
CA ILE A 149 11.90 -2.12 -4.08
C ILE A 149 11.39 -0.70 -4.34
N ILE A 150 10.10 -0.49 -4.17
CA ILE A 150 9.41 0.78 -4.34
C ILE A 150 9.13 1.38 -2.97
N ILE A 151 9.54 2.62 -2.75
CA ILE A 151 9.25 3.38 -1.54
C ILE A 151 8.38 4.58 -1.94
N GLU A 152 7.23 4.75 -1.32
CA GLU A 152 6.38 5.92 -1.58
C GLU A 152 7.14 7.21 -1.24
N GLN A 153 7.30 8.06 -2.24
CA GLN A 153 7.94 9.36 -2.08
C GLN A 153 7.09 10.25 -1.18
N GLN A 154 7.68 10.66 -0.06
CA GLN A 154 7.02 11.57 0.88
C GLN A 154 7.08 13.01 0.36
N MET A 155 5.92 13.52 -0.04
CA MET A 155 5.76 14.83 -0.65
C MET A 155 6.09 15.97 0.35
N SER A 156 6.94 16.93 -0.03
CA SER A 156 7.37 18.06 0.80
C SER A 156 6.88 19.42 0.26
N PHE A 157 5.59 19.56 -0.05
CA PHE A 157 5.04 20.80 -0.60
C PHE A 157 4.52 21.73 0.50
N GLY A 158 5.02 22.96 0.51
CA GLY A 158 4.55 24.04 1.38
C GLY A 158 4.86 23.82 2.86
N SER A 159 3.96 24.30 3.73
CA SER A 159 4.19 24.38 5.19
C SER A 159 3.92 23.10 5.98
N LYS A 160 3.45 22.01 5.33
CA LYS A 160 3.07 20.76 6.01
C LYS A 160 3.96 19.60 5.58
N ILE A 161 5.22 19.64 6.03
CA ILE A 161 6.18 18.56 5.82
C ILE A 161 6.02 17.52 6.94
N ASN A 162 5.72 16.26 6.57
CA ASN A 162 5.71 15.16 7.52
C ASN A 162 7.14 14.62 7.72
N THR A 163 7.93 15.34 8.52
CA THR A 163 9.34 14.99 8.78
C THR A 163 9.52 13.60 9.38
N MET A 164 8.51 13.08 10.10
CA MET A 164 8.57 11.72 10.63
C MET A 164 8.46 10.67 9.54
N ALA A 165 7.51 10.82 8.61
CA ALA A 165 7.38 9.90 7.48
C ALA A 165 8.63 9.95 6.57
N ILE A 166 9.20 11.14 6.34
CA ILE A 166 10.45 11.29 5.58
C ILE A 166 11.60 10.50 6.25
N LYS A 167 11.77 10.62 7.57
CA LYS A 167 12.82 9.87 8.29
C LYS A 167 12.62 8.37 8.23
N ILE A 168 11.37 7.90 8.31
CA ILE A 168 11.04 6.48 8.18
C ILE A 168 11.32 5.99 6.76
N ALA A 169 10.88 6.74 5.73
CA ALA A 169 11.16 6.43 4.33
C ALA A 169 12.68 6.36 4.06
N GLN A 170 13.44 7.32 4.58
CA GLN A 170 14.90 7.33 4.46
C GLN A 170 15.54 6.13 5.16
N HIS A 171 15.06 5.73 6.35
CA HIS A 171 15.56 4.55 7.05
C HIS A 171 15.27 3.27 6.25
N THR A 172 14.05 3.14 5.71
CA THR A 172 13.67 2.03 4.83
C THR A 172 14.56 1.97 3.58
N TYR A 173 14.79 3.11 2.93
CA TYR A 173 15.69 3.22 1.78
C TYR A 173 17.11 2.78 2.15
N SER A 174 17.63 3.30 3.26
CA SER A 174 19.00 3.02 3.72
C SER A 174 19.18 1.55 4.07
N TYR A 175 18.19 0.92 4.72
CA TYR A 175 18.19 -0.52 5.00
C TYR A 175 18.38 -1.33 3.72
N PHE A 176 17.57 -1.08 2.69
CA PHE A 176 17.66 -1.82 1.44
C PHE A 176 18.94 -1.52 0.66
N LEU A 177 19.41 -0.28 0.69
CA LEU A 177 20.67 0.12 0.06
C LEU A 177 21.86 -0.62 0.68
N PHE A 178 21.94 -0.68 2.02
CA PHE A 178 23.04 -1.38 2.70
C PHE A 178 22.95 -2.90 2.53
N ARG A 179 21.74 -3.46 2.52
CA ARG A 179 21.55 -4.91 2.39
C ARG A 179 21.83 -5.43 0.99
N TYR A 180 21.42 -4.70 -0.04
CA TYR A 180 21.44 -5.19 -1.42
C TYR A 180 22.40 -4.45 -2.34
N GLY A 181 22.94 -3.29 -1.93
CA GLY A 181 23.78 -2.45 -2.78
C GLY A 181 23.13 -2.22 -4.13
N ASN A 182 23.83 -2.58 -5.21
CA ASN A 182 23.35 -2.43 -6.59
C ASN A 182 22.68 -3.68 -7.16
N THR A 183 22.43 -4.72 -6.35
CA THR A 183 21.83 -5.98 -6.84
C THR A 183 20.32 -5.89 -7.03
N LYS A 184 19.67 -4.87 -6.44
CA LYS A 184 18.24 -4.62 -6.57
C LYS A 184 17.98 -3.16 -6.93
N LYS A 185 16.89 -2.91 -7.65
CA LYS A 185 16.48 -1.55 -8.02
C LYS A 185 15.67 -0.95 -6.88
N ILE A 186 16.18 0.08 -6.21
CA ILE A 186 15.49 0.78 -5.14
C ILE A 186 15.01 2.13 -5.69
N VAL A 187 13.72 2.40 -5.66
CA VAL A 187 13.12 3.61 -6.24
C VAL A 187 12.22 4.33 -5.24
N GLU A 188 12.34 5.64 -5.18
CA GLU A 188 11.31 6.50 -4.61
C GLU A 188 10.28 6.79 -5.70
N PHE A 189 9.02 6.43 -5.46
CA PHE A 189 7.97 6.53 -6.47
C PHE A 189 6.91 7.55 -6.07
N PRO A 190 6.60 8.54 -6.94
CA PRO A 190 5.64 9.58 -6.60
C PRO A 190 4.23 9.05 -6.34
N SER A 191 3.65 9.49 -5.22
CA SER A 191 2.35 9.00 -4.75
C SER A 191 1.17 9.31 -5.68
N TYR A 192 1.26 10.35 -6.52
CA TYR A 192 0.17 10.70 -7.43
C TYR A 192 0.00 9.72 -8.61
N ASN A 193 1.05 8.97 -8.96
CA ASN A 193 1.01 8.00 -10.05
C ASN A 193 -0.01 6.89 -9.79
N LYS A 194 -0.15 6.46 -8.54
CA LYS A 194 -1.02 5.37 -8.12
C LYS A 194 -2.48 5.57 -8.52
N THR A 195 -2.97 6.81 -8.49
CA THR A 195 -4.35 7.13 -8.89
C THR A 195 -4.42 7.53 -10.36
N GLN A 196 -3.46 8.33 -10.85
CA GLN A 196 -3.50 8.83 -12.22
C GLN A 196 -3.35 7.71 -13.25
N ILE A 197 -2.46 6.75 -13.00
CA ILE A 197 -2.17 5.67 -13.95
C ILE A 197 -3.25 4.59 -13.89
N MET A 198 -3.80 4.34 -12.70
CA MET A 198 -4.77 3.28 -12.47
C MET A 198 -6.21 3.68 -12.82
N GLY A 199 -6.39 4.79 -13.55
CA GLY A 199 -7.69 5.22 -14.07
C GLY A 199 -8.62 5.79 -13.01
N ALA A 200 -8.09 6.44 -11.96
CA ALA A 200 -8.96 7.18 -11.06
C ALA A 200 -9.65 8.33 -11.80
N PRO A 201 -10.96 8.54 -11.58
CA PRO A 201 -11.66 9.71 -12.09
C PRO A 201 -10.93 11.01 -11.74
N GLY A 202 -11.01 11.95 -12.66
CA GLY A 202 -10.45 13.27 -12.46
C GLY A 202 -11.17 14.06 -11.36
N GLY A 203 -10.52 15.10 -10.84
CA GLY A 203 -11.13 16.03 -9.87
C GLY A 203 -11.41 15.46 -8.47
N LEU A 204 -11.08 14.20 -8.18
CA LEU A 204 -11.28 13.62 -6.86
C LEU A 204 -10.45 14.34 -5.78
N ASP A 205 -11.09 14.71 -4.68
CA ASP A 205 -10.41 15.26 -3.51
C ASP A 205 -9.64 14.17 -2.73
N LYS A 206 -8.86 14.57 -1.72
CA LYS A 206 -8.01 13.63 -0.97
C LYS A 206 -8.81 12.50 -0.28
N PRO A 207 -9.94 12.77 0.43
CA PRO A 207 -10.78 11.72 1.00
C PRO A 207 -11.35 10.75 -0.04
N LEU A 208 -11.87 11.26 -1.16
CA LEU A 208 -12.47 10.42 -2.20
C LEU A 208 -11.42 9.57 -2.91
N ARG A 209 -10.21 10.10 -3.15
CA ARG A 209 -9.09 9.31 -3.71
C ARG A 209 -8.70 8.14 -2.81
N LYS A 210 -8.67 8.34 -1.49
CA LYS A 210 -8.41 7.25 -0.53
C LYS A 210 -9.49 6.18 -0.58
N LYS A 211 -10.76 6.59 -0.64
CA LYS A 211 -11.88 5.65 -0.77
C LYS A 211 -11.82 4.88 -2.10
N TRP A 212 -11.53 5.58 -3.19
CA TRP A 212 -11.37 5.00 -4.51
C TRP A 212 -10.24 3.96 -4.53
N ALA A 213 -9.08 4.27 -3.94
CA ALA A 213 -7.95 3.35 -3.86
C ALA A 213 -8.31 2.05 -3.15
N VAL A 214 -9.05 2.13 -2.03
CA VAL A 214 -9.53 0.97 -1.29
C VAL A 214 -10.49 0.12 -2.12
N VAL A 215 -11.46 0.75 -2.79
CA VAL A 215 -12.41 0.03 -3.65
C VAL A 215 -11.69 -0.63 -4.82
N LYS A 216 -10.80 0.10 -5.50
CA LYS A 216 -10.07 -0.42 -6.65
C LYS A 216 -9.15 -1.59 -6.28
N ALA A 217 -8.45 -1.51 -5.15
CA ALA A 217 -7.62 -2.63 -4.69
C ALA A 217 -8.46 -3.87 -4.36
N ASP A 218 -9.62 -3.70 -3.73
CA ASP A 218 -10.55 -4.79 -3.43
C ASP A 218 -11.10 -5.48 -4.68
N GLU A 219 -11.46 -4.68 -5.70
CA GLU A 219 -11.84 -5.17 -7.03
C GLU A 219 -10.71 -6.00 -7.65
N ILE A 220 -9.46 -5.53 -7.59
CA ILE A 220 -8.30 -6.23 -8.17
C ILE A 220 -8.04 -7.56 -7.46
N TRP A 221 -8.02 -7.59 -6.13
CA TRP A 221 -7.85 -8.85 -5.38
C TRP A 221 -8.99 -9.83 -5.67
N THR A 222 -10.23 -9.35 -5.69
CA THR A 222 -11.40 -10.18 -6.02
C THR A 222 -11.31 -10.75 -7.43
N LEU A 223 -10.92 -9.92 -8.42
CA LEU A 223 -10.73 -10.33 -9.81
C LEU A 223 -9.65 -11.40 -9.95
N ARG A 224 -8.61 -11.35 -9.11
CA ARG A 224 -7.52 -12.35 -9.03
C ARG A 224 -7.90 -13.61 -8.25
N GLY A 225 -9.04 -13.62 -7.57
CA GLY A 225 -9.43 -14.69 -6.65
C GLY A 225 -8.70 -14.66 -5.30
N ASP A 226 -7.99 -13.57 -4.98
CA ASP A 226 -7.25 -13.39 -3.72
C ASP A 226 -8.15 -12.88 -2.59
N MET A 227 -9.09 -13.72 -2.18
CA MET A 227 -10.08 -13.38 -1.17
C MET A 227 -9.47 -13.26 0.23
N GLU A 228 -8.35 -13.94 0.49
CA GLU A 228 -7.65 -13.88 1.77
C GLU A 228 -7.02 -12.49 1.99
N THR A 229 -6.27 -11.99 1.00
CA THR A 229 -5.68 -10.64 1.07
C THR A 229 -6.76 -9.58 1.14
N SER A 230 -7.81 -9.66 0.31
CA SER A 230 -8.96 -8.74 0.38
C SER A 230 -9.56 -8.74 1.80
N THR A 231 -9.88 -9.91 2.36
CA THR A 231 -10.46 -10.02 3.70
C THR A 231 -9.54 -9.43 4.78
N PHE A 232 -8.23 -9.72 4.70
CA PHE A 232 -7.24 -9.16 5.59
C PHE A 232 -7.25 -7.62 5.53
N VAL A 233 -7.15 -7.03 4.33
CA VAL A 233 -7.15 -5.57 4.16
C VAL A 233 -8.47 -4.97 4.65
N GLN A 234 -9.61 -5.58 4.35
CA GLN A 234 -10.91 -5.08 4.79
C GLN A 234 -11.10 -5.13 6.31
N SER A 235 -10.38 -6.00 7.01
CA SER A 235 -10.37 -6.06 8.48
C SER A 235 -9.50 -4.98 9.14
N ASN A 236 -8.58 -4.37 8.39
CA ASN A 236 -7.67 -3.34 8.89
C ASN A 236 -8.35 -1.97 9.01
N LYS A 237 -7.90 -1.17 9.99
CA LYS A 237 -8.41 0.21 10.18
C LYS A 237 -7.88 1.18 9.10
N LYS A 238 -6.70 0.89 8.57
CA LYS A 238 -5.92 1.74 7.68
C LYS A 238 -5.73 1.01 6.36
N LYS A 239 -6.89 0.80 5.71
CA LYS A 239 -7.01 0.06 4.46
C LYS A 239 -6.32 0.79 3.32
N ASP A 240 -6.42 2.13 3.34
CA ASP A 240 -5.84 3.01 2.34
C ASP A 240 -4.33 2.84 2.21
N ASP A 241 -3.59 2.72 3.33
CA ASP A 241 -2.13 2.55 3.31
C ASP A 241 -1.72 1.22 2.61
N LEU A 242 -2.49 0.13 2.80
CA LEU A 242 -2.25 -1.17 2.13
C LEU A 242 -2.68 -1.16 0.66
N SER A 243 -3.85 -0.59 0.37
CA SER A 243 -4.35 -0.45 -1.00
C SER A 243 -3.44 0.41 -1.85
N ASP A 244 -2.87 1.48 -1.28
CA ASP A 244 -1.91 2.34 -1.95
C ASP A 244 -0.63 1.58 -2.33
N CYS A 245 -0.16 0.63 -1.52
CA CYS A 245 0.97 -0.23 -1.85
C CYS A 245 0.71 -1.10 -3.10
N LEU A 246 -0.48 -1.70 -3.23
CA LEU A 246 -0.87 -2.45 -4.45
C LEU A 246 -0.87 -1.56 -5.67
N LEU A 247 -1.57 -0.42 -5.58
CA LEU A 247 -1.65 0.51 -6.69
C LEU A 247 -0.28 1.11 -7.06
N HIS A 248 0.63 1.24 -6.09
CA HIS A 248 2.04 1.62 -6.34
C HIS A 248 2.77 0.60 -7.20
N VAL A 249 2.71 -0.70 -6.85
CA VAL A 249 3.32 -1.75 -7.67
C VAL A 249 2.78 -1.69 -9.09
N LEU A 250 1.45 -1.73 -9.23
CA LEU A 250 0.80 -1.84 -10.53
C LEU A 250 1.06 -0.61 -11.41
N SER A 251 0.99 0.59 -10.84
CA SER A 251 1.31 1.82 -11.59
C SER A 251 2.78 1.91 -11.97
N TYR A 252 3.69 1.45 -11.12
CA TYR A 252 5.12 1.36 -11.44
C TYR A 252 5.40 0.41 -12.60
N ILE A 253 4.78 -0.77 -12.59
CA ILE A 253 4.90 -1.75 -13.68
C ILE A 253 4.39 -1.13 -14.98
N ILE A 254 3.22 -0.49 -14.99
CA ILE A 254 2.72 0.19 -16.19
C ILE A 254 3.72 1.24 -16.69
N MET A 255 4.28 2.09 -15.80
CA MET A 255 5.27 3.10 -16.19
C MET A 255 6.56 2.50 -16.75
N THR A 256 6.95 1.32 -16.28
CA THR A 256 8.20 0.67 -16.66
C THR A 256 8.08 -0.02 -18.01
N TYR A 257 6.90 -0.59 -18.31
CA TYR A 257 6.68 -1.39 -19.52
C TYR A 257 5.89 -0.67 -20.64
N TYR A 258 5.16 0.44 -20.37
CA TYR A 258 4.32 1.16 -21.37
C TYR A 258 4.28 2.71 -21.25
#